data_AF-A0AA39Z0X6-F1
#
_entry.id   AF-A0AA39Z0X6-F1
#
_cell.length_a   1.000
_cell.length_b   1.000
_cell.length_c   1.000
_cell.angle_alpha   90.00
_cell.angle_beta   90.00
_cell.angle_gamma   90.00
#
_symmetry.space_group_name_H-M   'P 1'
#
loop_
_entity.id
_entity.type
_entity.pdbx_description
1 polymer ?
#
loop_
_entity_poly.entity_id
_entity_poly.type
_entity_poly.pdbx_seq_one_letter_code
_entity_poly.pdbx_strand_id
1 'polypeptide(L)'
;MANMDGHMDMSKHYLTAPDGRFVGLQPAPPFSSDELKACPTCRAPLRSIARYGRIIRRALLDESTKKFILWSQNDYHRLQTRFQDAHSELTSTADAVFVRVAFPMGLKIATGGPSVHFKSMKAAAYTLSLEGRYRTIFSLRSQIHTHVNRVQHEEQPFRKVHDFCQDARRRREVQGSFTFSEEVLQTRAHLLASSLLIRCDLAILSDLVAIWRDKLPAHLREDSAIDLSGNRLRCLELLQEADATDSPAQKVEALLFYAQHNAIERLFAATPPKQEQLREEALAHVATARKICAAHPGTTGGLLDEVDAVGKMLRGDTFFSVVTSEERRAVLAAMATEFRGTGHWYYCQNGHPFTVGECGMPMQLARCPQCGAAAGGANHQPAQGVSRAEDLERELRDLHL
;
A
#
# COMPACT_ATOMS: atom_id res chain seq x y z
N MET A 1 -3.25 9.23 51.15
CA MET A 1 -2.23 9.49 50.12
C MET A 1 -2.99 9.77 48.82
N ALA A 2 -2.97 11.01 48.33
CA ALA A 2 -3.72 11.34 47.12
C ALA A 2 -3.09 10.64 45.90
N ASN A 3 -3.92 9.96 45.11
CA ASN A 3 -3.50 9.35 43.84
C ASN A 3 -4.35 9.94 42.70
N MET A 4 -4.01 9.60 41.46
CA MET A 4 -4.72 10.07 40.26
C MET A 4 -5.51 8.92 39.63
N ASP A 5 -5.90 7.90 40.41
CA ASP A 5 -6.55 6.71 39.86
C ASP A 5 -7.89 7.03 39.19
N GLY A 6 -8.65 7.97 39.77
CA GLY A 6 -9.89 8.48 39.18
C GLY A 6 -9.64 9.28 37.90
N HIS A 7 -8.66 10.21 37.92
CA HIS A 7 -8.27 10.98 36.72
C HIS A 7 -7.81 10.06 35.59
N MET A 8 -7.08 9.01 35.92
CA MET A 8 -6.57 8.02 34.96
C MET A 8 -7.57 6.93 34.59
N ASP A 9 -8.82 6.99 35.07
CA ASP A 9 -9.86 5.97 34.82
C ASP A 9 -9.36 4.53 35.05
N MET A 10 -8.62 4.28 36.14
CA MET A 10 -7.92 2.99 36.33
C MET A 10 -8.85 1.77 36.27
N SER A 11 -10.10 1.89 36.69
CA SER A 11 -11.11 0.82 36.63
C SER A 11 -11.51 0.42 35.20
N LYS A 12 -11.30 1.26 34.19
CA LYS A 12 -11.49 0.89 32.77
C LYS A 12 -10.38 -0.03 32.25
N HIS A 13 -9.19 0.04 32.86
CA HIS A 13 -7.98 -0.62 32.36
C HIS A 13 -7.56 -1.86 33.17
N TYR A 14 -8.15 -2.04 34.34
CA TYR A 14 -7.84 -3.11 35.28
C TYR A 14 -9.11 -3.73 35.85
N LEU A 15 -9.06 -5.03 36.13
CA LEU A 15 -10.09 -5.72 36.89
C LEU A 15 -9.95 -5.33 38.36
N THR A 16 -11.03 -4.84 38.96
CA THR A 16 -11.07 -4.40 40.36
C THR A 16 -11.84 -5.41 41.20
N ALA A 17 -11.22 -5.90 42.27
CA ALA A 17 -11.87 -6.75 43.26
C ALA A 17 -12.84 -5.94 44.14
N PRO A 18 -13.76 -6.59 44.88
CA PRO A 18 -14.71 -5.90 45.75
C PRO A 18 -14.05 -5.03 46.84
N ASP A 19 -12.81 -5.33 47.22
CA ASP A 19 -12.00 -4.57 48.17
C ASP A 19 -11.27 -3.35 47.55
N GLY A 20 -11.50 -3.09 46.25
CA GLY A 20 -10.88 -1.99 45.51
C GLY A 20 -9.49 -2.27 44.95
N ARG A 21 -8.94 -3.48 45.14
CA ARG A 21 -7.63 -3.85 44.58
C ARG A 21 -7.71 -4.21 43.10
N PHE A 22 -6.68 -3.82 42.33
CA PHE A 22 -6.53 -4.26 40.95
C PHE A 22 -5.95 -5.68 40.92
N VAL A 23 -6.73 -6.63 40.42
CA VAL A 23 -6.41 -8.08 40.41
C VAL A 23 -6.08 -8.64 39.03
N GLY A 24 -6.31 -7.86 37.98
CA GLY A 24 -6.06 -8.29 36.61
C GLY A 24 -6.11 -7.14 35.61
N LEU A 25 -5.83 -7.46 34.36
CA LEU A 25 -5.82 -6.50 33.25
C LEU A 25 -7.14 -6.57 32.49
N GLN A 26 -7.69 -5.42 32.12
CA GLN A 26 -8.73 -5.36 31.10
C GLN A 26 -8.10 -5.36 29.69
N PRO A 27 -8.82 -5.83 28.66
CA PRO A 27 -8.44 -5.62 27.28
C PRO A 27 -8.22 -4.13 26.99
N ALA A 28 -7.21 -3.84 26.18
CA ALA A 28 -6.93 -2.48 25.72
C ALA A 28 -6.96 -2.51 24.19
N PRO A 29 -8.15 -2.36 23.56
CA PRO A 29 -8.26 -2.39 22.10
C PRO A 29 -7.45 -1.25 21.46
N PRO A 30 -7.07 -1.37 20.18
CA PRO A 30 -6.39 -0.29 19.46
C PRO A 30 -7.19 1.00 19.47
N PHE A 31 -6.49 2.13 19.60
CA PHE A 31 -7.12 3.46 19.60
C PHE A 31 -8.17 3.64 20.71
N SER A 32 -8.05 2.89 21.81
CA SER A 32 -8.97 2.98 22.96
C SER A 32 -8.68 4.16 23.89
N SER A 33 -7.73 5.02 23.53
CA SER A 33 -7.26 6.12 24.36
C SER A 33 -7.69 7.43 23.72
N ASP A 34 -8.61 8.16 24.37
CA ASP A 34 -9.16 9.41 23.83
C ASP A 34 -8.18 10.58 23.91
N GLU A 35 -7.24 10.54 24.85
CA GLU A 35 -6.24 11.60 25.07
C GLU A 35 -5.03 11.16 25.92
N LEU A 36 -3.89 11.85 25.74
CA LEU A 36 -2.74 11.74 26.64
C LEU A 36 -2.95 12.56 27.91
N LYS A 37 -3.50 11.91 28.94
CA LYS A 37 -3.74 12.54 30.25
C LYS A 37 -2.43 13.03 30.90
N ALA A 38 -2.43 14.28 31.34
CA ALA A 38 -1.36 14.92 32.09
C ALA A 38 -1.77 15.15 33.55
N CYS A 39 -0.82 15.58 34.41
CA CYS A 39 -1.14 15.96 35.78
C CYS A 39 -2.16 17.13 35.80
N PRO A 40 -3.31 17.02 36.47
CA PRO A 40 -4.31 18.08 36.47
C PRO A 40 -3.84 19.35 37.20
N THR A 41 -2.87 19.22 38.11
CA THR A 41 -2.34 20.35 38.89
C THR A 41 -1.25 21.11 38.16
N CYS A 42 -0.23 20.41 37.64
CA CYS A 42 0.96 21.04 37.06
C CYS A 42 1.14 20.80 35.56
N ARG A 43 0.24 20.03 34.93
CA ARG A 43 0.29 19.63 33.50
C ARG A 43 1.55 18.84 33.10
N ALA A 44 2.36 18.42 34.07
CA ALA A 44 3.53 17.59 33.80
C ALA A 44 3.12 16.21 33.23
N PRO A 45 3.94 15.62 32.35
CA PRO A 45 3.66 14.32 31.75
C PRO A 45 3.72 13.20 32.79
N LEU A 46 2.78 12.26 32.72
CA LEU A 46 2.69 11.12 33.64
C LEU A 46 3.54 9.91 33.20
N ARG A 47 4.44 10.10 32.23
CA ARG A 47 5.22 9.04 31.54
C ARG A 47 6.18 8.28 32.47
N SER A 48 6.67 8.94 33.51
CA SER A 48 7.62 8.37 34.48
C SER A 48 6.94 7.62 35.63
N ILE A 49 5.61 7.71 35.75
CA ILE A 49 4.89 7.08 36.86
C ILE A 49 4.48 5.66 36.46
N ALA A 50 5.18 4.67 37.03
CA ALA A 50 4.98 3.25 36.71
C ALA A 50 3.51 2.79 36.85
N ARG A 51 2.79 3.30 37.87
CA ARG A 51 1.37 2.98 38.13
C ARG A 51 0.46 3.25 36.93
N TYR A 52 0.71 4.33 36.18
CA TYR A 52 -0.10 4.72 35.01
C TYR A 52 0.55 4.32 33.68
N GLY A 53 1.67 3.58 33.74
CA GLY A 53 2.50 3.27 32.59
C GLY A 53 1.74 2.52 31.49
N ARG A 54 0.82 1.61 31.82
CA ARG A 54 -0.01 0.88 30.84
C ARG A 54 -0.84 1.83 29.98
N ILE A 55 -1.52 2.77 30.63
CA ILE A 55 -2.44 3.72 30.01
C ILE A 55 -1.66 4.69 29.13
N ILE A 56 -0.61 5.31 29.70
CA ILE A 56 0.22 6.28 28.98
C ILE A 56 0.97 5.64 27.81
N ARG A 57 1.53 4.44 27.96
CA ARG A 57 2.25 3.75 26.87
C ARG A 57 1.30 3.28 25.77
N ARG A 58 0.08 2.86 26.11
CA ARG A 58 -0.95 2.54 25.11
C ARG A 58 -1.32 3.77 24.30
N ALA A 59 -1.64 4.89 24.96
CA ALA A 59 -1.93 6.16 24.29
C ALA A 59 -0.78 6.62 23.39
N LEU A 60 0.49 6.53 23.85
CA LEU A 60 1.65 6.88 23.02
C LEU A 60 1.82 5.98 21.78
N LEU A 61 1.49 4.70 21.90
CA LEU A 61 1.54 3.75 20.79
C LEU A 61 0.42 4.00 19.77
N ASP A 62 -0.79 4.29 20.26
CA ASP A 62 -1.93 4.65 19.42
C ASP A 62 -1.60 5.94 18.64
N GLU A 63 -1.08 6.97 19.33
CA GLU A 63 -0.62 8.23 18.72
C GLU A 63 0.44 8.03 17.64
N SER A 64 1.44 7.20 17.93
CA SER A 64 2.51 6.92 16.96
C SER A 64 1.96 6.20 15.72
N THR A 65 0.93 5.37 15.91
CA THR A 65 0.30 4.61 14.83
C THR A 65 -0.62 5.48 13.99
N LYS A 66 -1.40 6.39 14.60
CA LYS A 66 -2.15 7.41 13.88
C LYS A 66 -1.24 8.25 12.99
N LYS A 67 -0.11 8.74 13.53
CA LYS A 67 0.91 9.50 12.78
C LYS A 67 1.50 8.69 11.64
N PHE A 68 1.78 7.41 11.86
CA PHE A 68 2.26 6.51 10.81
C PHE A 68 1.24 6.31 9.68
N ILE A 69 -0.04 6.11 10.00
CA ILE A 69 -1.12 5.96 9.02
C ILE A 69 -1.22 7.22 8.16
N LEU A 70 -1.33 8.39 8.78
CA LEU A 70 -1.44 9.67 8.08
C LEU A 70 -0.22 9.95 7.20
N TRP A 71 0.99 9.76 7.75
CA TRP A 71 2.23 9.94 7.00
C TRP A 71 2.30 8.98 5.80
N SER A 72 2.04 7.69 6.02
CA SER A 72 2.16 6.67 4.98
C SER A 72 1.14 6.87 3.86
N GLN A 73 -0.11 7.24 4.18
CA GLN A 73 -1.14 7.56 3.21
C GLN A 73 -0.79 8.80 2.39
N ASN A 74 -0.40 9.90 3.04
CA ASN A 74 -0.01 11.13 2.35
C ASN A 74 1.18 10.93 1.42
N ASP A 75 2.20 10.20 1.89
CA ASP A 75 3.39 9.90 1.10
C ASP A 75 3.04 8.98 -0.09
N TYR A 76 2.20 7.97 0.13
CA TYR A 76 1.66 7.11 -0.95
C TYR A 76 0.91 7.93 -2.01
N HIS A 77 -0.03 8.79 -1.61
CA HIS A 77 -0.79 9.62 -2.55
C HIS A 77 0.11 10.55 -3.37
N ARG A 78 1.10 11.18 -2.71
CA ARG A 78 2.10 12.00 -3.40
C ARG A 78 2.88 11.19 -4.43
N LEU A 79 3.32 9.99 -4.08
CA LEU A 79 4.08 9.10 -4.97
C LEU A 79 3.23 8.57 -6.12
N GLN A 80 1.98 8.19 -5.84
CA GLN A 80 1.01 7.72 -6.83
C GLN A 80 0.68 8.79 -7.85
N THR A 81 0.47 10.05 -7.42
CA THR A 81 0.23 11.19 -8.32
C THR A 81 1.42 11.42 -9.23
N ARG A 82 2.63 11.50 -8.65
CA ARG A 82 3.85 11.67 -9.44
C ARG A 82 4.11 10.51 -10.40
N PHE A 83 3.67 9.29 -10.05
CA PHE A 83 3.75 8.14 -10.94
C PHE A 83 2.81 8.31 -12.13
N GLN A 84 1.57 8.77 -11.90
CA GLN A 84 0.62 9.04 -12.98
C GLN A 84 1.19 10.09 -13.95
N ASP A 85 1.76 11.17 -13.43
CA ASP A 85 2.38 12.22 -14.25
C ASP A 85 3.54 11.68 -15.08
N ALA A 86 4.48 10.97 -14.44
CA ALA A 86 5.63 10.38 -15.11
C ALA A 86 5.24 9.31 -16.14
N HIS A 87 4.22 8.50 -15.84
CA HIS A 87 3.70 7.49 -16.76
C HIS A 87 2.98 8.11 -17.97
N SER A 88 2.24 9.20 -17.74
CA SER A 88 1.62 9.99 -18.81
C SER A 88 2.66 10.66 -19.70
N GLU A 89 3.74 11.18 -19.12
CA GLU A 89 4.88 11.74 -19.86
C GLU A 89 5.52 10.66 -20.76
N LEU A 90 5.82 9.46 -20.23
CA LEU A 90 6.33 8.35 -21.03
C LEU A 90 5.38 8.01 -22.17
N THR A 91 4.10 7.83 -21.88
CA THR A 91 3.10 7.42 -22.89
C THR A 91 2.96 8.47 -24.00
N SER A 92 2.81 9.74 -23.64
CA SER A 92 2.60 10.85 -24.60
C SER A 92 3.81 11.15 -25.48
N THR A 93 5.02 10.80 -25.03
CA THR A 93 6.26 11.04 -25.78
C THR A 93 6.78 9.79 -26.49
N ALA A 94 6.10 8.63 -26.36
CA ALA A 94 6.57 7.34 -26.88
C ALA A 94 6.76 7.34 -28.41
N ASP A 95 5.89 8.01 -29.15
CA ASP A 95 5.97 8.03 -30.63
C ASP A 95 7.15 8.84 -31.14
N ALA A 96 7.51 9.91 -30.43
CA ALA A 96 8.60 10.81 -30.76
C ALA A 96 10.00 10.26 -30.41
N VAL A 97 10.08 9.08 -29.77
CA VAL A 97 11.35 8.46 -29.42
C VAL A 97 12.10 8.03 -30.67
N PHE A 98 13.35 8.50 -30.78
CA PHE A 98 14.29 8.07 -31.79
C PHE A 98 15.54 7.49 -31.13
N VAL A 99 15.81 6.20 -31.38
CA VAL A 99 16.96 5.48 -30.82
C VAL A 99 18.20 5.81 -31.66
N ARG A 100 19.23 6.40 -31.04
CA ARG A 100 20.46 6.88 -31.70
C ARG A 100 21.64 5.89 -31.66
N VAL A 101 21.36 4.63 -31.37
CA VAL A 101 22.39 3.61 -31.17
C VAL A 101 22.91 3.10 -32.52
N ALA A 102 24.23 2.94 -32.64
CA ALA A 102 24.90 2.46 -33.85
C ALA A 102 25.48 1.04 -33.71
N PHE A 103 25.27 0.39 -32.58
CA PHE A 103 25.76 -0.96 -32.29
C PHE A 103 24.60 -1.92 -31.99
N PRO A 104 24.73 -3.22 -32.32
CA PRO A 104 23.72 -4.20 -31.98
C PRO A 104 23.55 -4.34 -30.46
N MET A 105 22.30 -4.51 -30.01
CA MET A 105 22.01 -4.74 -28.59
C MET A 105 20.77 -5.61 -28.35
N GLY A 106 20.85 -6.44 -27.32
CA GLY A 106 19.73 -7.20 -26.77
C GLY A 106 19.34 -6.70 -25.37
N LEU A 107 18.06 -6.86 -25.01
CA LEU A 107 17.60 -6.65 -23.64
C LEU A 107 18.01 -7.85 -22.78
N LYS A 108 18.82 -7.60 -21.75
CA LYS A 108 19.30 -8.62 -20.81
C LYS A 108 18.82 -8.31 -19.40
N ILE A 109 17.77 -9.01 -18.99
CA ILE A 109 17.26 -8.99 -17.62
C ILE A 109 17.51 -10.39 -17.05
N ALA A 110 18.55 -10.49 -16.22
CA ALA A 110 18.98 -11.74 -15.62
C ALA A 110 18.08 -12.09 -14.42
N THR A 111 18.01 -13.39 -14.11
CA THR A 111 17.32 -13.92 -12.93
C THR A 111 17.73 -13.17 -11.67
N GLY A 112 16.76 -12.64 -10.94
CA GLY A 112 17.03 -11.94 -9.70
C GLY A 112 15.80 -11.28 -9.09
N GLY A 113 16.03 -10.53 -8.02
CA GLY A 113 14.99 -9.74 -7.38
C GLY A 113 14.78 -8.36 -8.04
N PRO A 114 13.78 -7.58 -7.57
CA PRO A 114 13.42 -6.28 -8.14
C PRO A 114 14.60 -5.29 -8.26
N SER A 115 15.55 -5.33 -7.34
CA SER A 115 16.75 -4.47 -7.38
C SER A 115 17.72 -4.83 -8.50
N VAL A 116 17.83 -6.11 -8.87
CA VAL A 116 18.64 -6.58 -9.99
C VAL A 116 17.98 -6.13 -11.29
N HIS A 117 16.69 -6.37 -11.44
CA HIS A 117 15.95 -5.98 -12.64
C HIS A 117 15.94 -4.46 -12.84
N PHE A 118 15.81 -3.66 -11.78
CA PHE A 118 15.92 -2.21 -11.90
C PHE A 118 17.31 -1.74 -12.35
N LYS A 119 18.39 -2.42 -11.93
CA LYS A 119 19.73 -2.15 -12.47
C LYS A 119 19.82 -2.49 -13.96
N SER A 120 19.26 -3.63 -14.39
CA SER A 120 19.19 -4.02 -15.80
C SER A 120 18.40 -3.02 -16.64
N MET A 121 17.24 -2.54 -16.17
CA MET A 121 16.43 -1.53 -16.86
C MET A 121 17.20 -0.21 -17.02
N LYS A 122 17.94 0.24 -15.99
CA LYS A 122 18.80 1.43 -16.09
C LYS A 122 19.94 1.24 -17.09
N ALA A 123 20.56 0.06 -17.10
CA ALA A 123 21.62 -0.26 -18.06
C ALA A 123 21.07 -0.23 -19.50
N ALA A 124 19.92 -0.86 -19.75
CA ALA A 124 19.26 -0.85 -21.05
C ALA A 124 18.91 0.59 -21.50
N ALA A 125 18.34 1.40 -20.61
CA ALA A 125 18.03 2.81 -20.90
C ALA A 125 19.28 3.62 -21.27
N TYR A 126 20.38 3.43 -20.54
CA TYR A 126 21.67 4.06 -20.84
C TYR A 126 22.21 3.62 -22.20
N THR A 127 22.19 2.32 -22.50
CA THR A 127 22.62 1.79 -23.80
C THR A 127 21.81 2.36 -24.95
N LEU A 128 20.49 2.57 -24.75
CA LEU A 128 19.60 3.20 -25.72
C LEU A 128 19.73 4.73 -25.82
N SER A 129 20.59 5.36 -25.00
CA SER A 129 20.70 6.82 -24.86
C SER A 129 19.37 7.50 -24.46
N LEU A 130 18.64 6.86 -23.55
CA LEU A 130 17.32 7.29 -23.05
C LEU A 130 17.36 7.71 -21.58
N GLU A 131 18.53 7.90 -20.98
CA GLU A 131 18.67 8.29 -19.57
C GLU A 131 17.92 9.59 -19.24
N GLY A 132 17.86 10.53 -20.18
CA GLY A 132 17.09 11.77 -20.04
C GLY A 132 15.58 11.51 -19.90
N ARG A 133 15.02 10.66 -20.77
CA ARG A 133 13.59 10.26 -20.77
C ARG A 133 13.21 9.58 -19.46
N TYR A 134 14.03 8.66 -18.97
CA TYR A 134 13.70 7.88 -17.78
C TYR A 134 14.14 8.53 -16.45
N ARG A 135 14.82 9.68 -16.49
CA ARG A 135 15.37 10.34 -15.28
C ARG A 135 14.32 10.52 -14.19
N THR A 136 13.16 11.06 -14.55
CA THR A 136 12.06 11.36 -13.62
C THR A 136 11.52 10.07 -12.99
N ILE A 137 11.17 9.08 -13.82
CA ILE A 137 10.57 7.83 -13.33
C ILE A 137 11.58 6.96 -12.56
N PHE A 138 12.87 6.97 -12.91
CA PHE A 138 13.92 6.26 -12.14
C PHE A 138 14.15 6.87 -10.75
N SER A 139 14.14 8.20 -10.66
CA SER A 139 14.18 8.90 -9.37
C SER A 139 12.94 8.57 -8.54
N LEU A 140 11.76 8.64 -9.15
CA LEU A 140 10.50 8.32 -8.48
C LEU A 140 10.46 6.86 -8.01
N ARG A 141 10.87 5.90 -8.83
CA ARG A 141 10.97 4.48 -8.46
C ARG A 141 11.81 4.28 -7.21
N SER A 142 12.95 4.97 -7.12
CA SER A 142 13.84 4.90 -5.93
C SER A 142 13.15 5.45 -4.67
N GLN A 143 12.33 6.50 -4.82
CA GLN A 143 11.52 7.05 -3.74
C GLN A 143 10.39 6.11 -3.32
N ILE A 144 9.69 5.50 -4.28
CA ILE A 144 8.68 4.47 -4.02
C ILE A 144 9.29 3.28 -3.28
N HIS A 145 10.46 2.79 -3.72
CA HIS A 145 11.15 1.71 -3.03
C HIS A 145 11.53 2.06 -1.58
N THR A 146 11.97 3.31 -1.35
CA THR A 146 12.24 3.81 0.00
C THR A 146 10.97 3.85 0.85
N HIS A 147 9.85 4.26 0.27
CA HIS A 147 8.55 4.26 0.93
C HIS A 147 8.11 2.83 1.29
N VAL A 148 8.18 1.87 0.36
CA VAL A 148 7.91 0.44 0.61
C VAL A 148 8.66 -0.06 1.83
N ASN A 149 9.97 0.22 1.91
CA ASN A 149 10.80 -0.20 3.03
C ASN A 149 10.34 0.44 4.35
N ARG A 150 9.95 1.71 4.35
CA ARG A 150 9.49 2.42 5.55
C ARG A 150 8.11 2.02 6.05
N VAL A 151 7.29 1.40 5.21
CA VAL A 151 5.95 0.91 5.57
C VAL A 151 5.90 -0.60 5.81
N GLN A 152 7.05 -1.29 5.75
CA GLN A 152 7.16 -2.70 6.10
C GLN A 152 6.61 -2.96 7.49
N HIS A 153 6.12 -4.18 7.69
CA HIS A 153 5.51 -4.62 8.93
C HIS A 153 6.44 -4.39 10.15
N GLU A 154 7.73 -4.66 9.98
CA GLU A 154 8.80 -4.48 10.99
C GLU A 154 9.02 -3.01 11.35
N GLU A 155 8.70 -2.10 10.43
CA GLU A 155 8.90 -0.66 10.61
C GLU A 155 7.73 0.02 11.32
N GLN A 156 6.60 -0.67 11.51
CA GLN A 156 5.40 -0.12 12.13
C GLN A 156 5.56 0.08 13.64
N PRO A 157 4.96 1.15 14.23
CA PRO A 157 5.20 1.53 15.62
C PRO A 157 4.94 0.42 16.64
N PHE A 158 3.81 -0.30 16.50
CA PHE A 158 3.49 -1.42 17.37
C PHE A 158 4.51 -2.55 17.28
N ARG A 159 4.90 -2.92 16.07
CA ARG A 159 5.85 -4.02 15.85
C ARG A 159 7.22 -3.69 16.41
N LYS A 160 7.72 -2.47 16.20
CA LYS A 160 8.99 -2.00 16.78
C LYS A 160 9.01 -2.11 18.30
N VAL A 161 7.98 -1.60 18.98
CA VAL A 161 7.92 -1.64 20.45
C VAL A 161 7.78 -3.08 20.96
N HIS A 162 7.00 -3.90 20.27
CA HIS A 162 6.92 -5.33 20.54
C HIS A 162 8.29 -6.00 20.43
N ASP A 163 9.02 -5.78 19.35
CA ASP A 163 10.32 -6.41 19.09
C ASP A 163 11.37 -5.96 20.11
N PHE A 164 11.37 -4.68 20.50
CA PHE A 164 12.20 -4.19 21.62
C PHE A 164 11.85 -4.85 22.94
N CYS A 165 10.56 -5.06 23.21
CA CYS A 165 10.10 -5.74 24.43
C CYS A 165 10.50 -7.23 24.41
N GLN A 166 10.35 -7.91 23.28
CA GLN A 166 10.78 -9.30 23.12
C GLN A 166 12.29 -9.45 23.28
N ASP A 167 13.08 -8.56 22.69
CA ASP A 167 14.53 -8.56 22.83
C ASP A 167 14.96 -8.36 24.30
N ALA A 168 14.37 -7.37 24.98
CA ALA A 168 14.63 -7.14 26.41
C ALA A 168 14.23 -8.33 27.29
N ARG A 169 13.13 -9.03 26.97
CA ARG A 169 12.70 -10.24 27.68
C ARG A 169 13.66 -11.40 27.48
N ARG A 170 14.11 -11.63 26.24
CA ARG A 170 15.12 -12.66 25.91
C ARG A 170 16.41 -12.44 26.69
N ARG A 171 16.89 -11.19 26.76
CA ARG A 171 18.11 -10.84 27.53
C ARG A 171 17.96 -11.00 29.05
N ARG A 172 16.73 -11.00 29.58
CA ARG A 172 16.44 -11.06 31.03
C ARG A 172 15.84 -12.40 31.48
N GLU A 173 15.81 -13.40 30.60
CA GLU A 173 15.29 -14.76 30.87
C GLU A 173 13.87 -14.78 31.46
N VAL A 174 13.03 -13.79 31.10
CA VAL A 174 11.69 -13.65 31.68
C VAL A 174 10.71 -14.65 31.05
N GLN A 175 10.25 -15.61 31.86
CA GLN A 175 9.25 -16.62 31.53
C GLN A 175 7.85 -16.02 31.26
N GLY A 176 7.08 -16.64 30.33
CA GLY A 176 5.68 -16.31 30.03
C GLY A 176 5.39 -16.07 28.54
N SER A 177 4.19 -16.38 28.05
CA SER A 177 3.80 -16.04 26.67
C SER A 177 3.19 -14.62 26.62
N PHE A 178 3.50 -13.86 25.58
CA PHE A 178 2.77 -12.65 25.22
C PHE A 178 2.31 -12.82 23.78
N THR A 179 1.00 -12.93 23.59
CA THR A 179 0.36 -12.96 22.28
C THR A 179 0.01 -11.55 21.86
N PHE A 180 0.55 -11.14 20.73
CA PHE A 180 0.26 -9.86 20.09
C PHE A 180 -0.99 -10.02 19.21
N SER A 181 -1.95 -9.10 19.28
CA SER A 181 -3.05 -9.08 18.31
C SER A 181 -2.53 -8.54 16.98
N GLU A 182 -2.58 -9.34 15.92
CA GLU A 182 -2.21 -8.93 14.55
C GLU A 182 -3.11 -7.81 14.00
N GLU A 183 -4.30 -7.62 14.58
CA GLU A 183 -5.31 -6.63 14.16
C GLU A 183 -4.84 -5.17 14.23
N VAL A 184 -3.71 -4.91 14.91
CA VAL A 184 -3.17 -3.56 15.08
C VAL A 184 -2.26 -3.13 13.90
N LEU A 185 -1.89 -4.07 13.04
CA LEU A 185 -0.91 -3.83 11.97
C LEU A 185 -1.59 -3.23 10.74
N GLN A 186 -1.03 -2.11 10.29
CA GLN A 186 -1.48 -1.37 9.11
C GLN A 186 -0.89 -1.99 7.85
N THR A 187 -1.24 -3.24 7.56
CA THR A 187 -0.75 -4.03 6.41
C THR A 187 -1.07 -3.37 5.07
N ARG A 188 -2.15 -2.58 4.99
CA ARG A 188 -2.58 -1.85 3.80
C ARG A 188 -1.51 -0.91 3.24
N ALA A 189 -0.78 -0.18 4.09
CA ALA A 189 0.24 0.75 3.61
C ALA A 189 1.32 0.02 2.81
N HIS A 190 1.75 -1.15 3.31
CA HIS A 190 2.72 -2.00 2.62
C HIS A 190 2.17 -2.57 1.30
N LEU A 191 0.92 -3.03 1.29
CA LEU A 191 0.27 -3.54 0.07
C LEU A 191 0.18 -2.49 -1.04
N LEU A 192 -0.29 -1.29 -0.69
CA LEU A 192 -0.42 -0.17 -1.63
C LEU A 192 0.93 0.27 -2.18
N ALA A 193 1.93 0.41 -1.29
CA ALA A 193 3.30 0.75 -1.68
C ALA A 193 3.93 -0.31 -2.60
N SER A 194 3.76 -1.59 -2.26
CA SER A 194 4.26 -2.72 -3.06
C SER A 194 3.60 -2.77 -4.43
N SER A 195 2.27 -2.59 -4.49
CA SER A 195 1.52 -2.50 -5.75
C SER A 195 2.02 -1.35 -6.63
N LEU A 196 2.24 -0.17 -6.05
CA LEU A 196 2.78 0.97 -6.79
C LEU A 196 4.21 0.73 -7.29
N LEU A 197 5.06 0.07 -6.51
CA LEU A 197 6.42 -0.28 -6.95
C LEU A 197 6.40 -1.23 -8.16
N ILE A 198 5.60 -2.29 -8.09
CA ILE A 198 5.47 -3.26 -9.20
C ILE A 198 4.91 -2.57 -10.45
N ARG A 199 3.88 -1.72 -10.29
CA ARG A 199 3.31 -0.94 -11.39
C ARG A 199 4.35 -0.02 -12.03
N CYS A 200 5.18 0.64 -11.23
CA CYS A 200 6.25 1.52 -11.71
C CYS A 200 7.30 0.73 -12.49
N ASP A 201 7.75 -0.41 -11.95
CA ASP A 201 8.71 -1.29 -12.62
C ASP A 201 8.12 -1.84 -13.95
N LEU A 202 6.84 -2.21 -13.99
CA LEU A 202 6.15 -2.63 -15.21
C LEU A 202 6.04 -1.51 -16.26
N ALA A 203 5.81 -0.26 -15.85
CA ALA A 203 5.70 0.88 -16.76
C ALA A 203 7.03 1.13 -17.46
N ILE A 204 8.13 1.13 -16.69
CA ILE A 204 9.49 1.23 -17.22
C ILE A 204 9.79 0.07 -18.16
N LEU A 205 9.54 -1.16 -17.71
CA LEU A 205 9.85 -2.37 -18.48
C LEU A 205 9.08 -2.42 -19.80
N SER A 206 7.78 -2.12 -19.77
CA SER A 206 6.93 -2.15 -20.96
C SER A 206 7.37 -1.10 -21.98
N ASP A 207 7.66 0.13 -21.54
CA ASP A 207 8.15 1.21 -22.43
C ASP A 207 9.52 0.86 -23.04
N LEU A 208 10.46 0.32 -22.25
CA LEU A 208 11.77 -0.12 -22.75
C LEU A 208 11.65 -1.23 -23.79
N VAL A 209 10.80 -2.23 -23.53
CA VAL A 209 10.57 -3.33 -24.47
C VAL A 209 9.88 -2.80 -25.74
N ALA A 210 8.95 -1.85 -25.63
CA ALA A 210 8.30 -1.21 -26.79
C ALA A 210 9.35 -0.53 -27.67
N ILE A 211 10.21 0.29 -27.07
CA ILE A 211 11.21 1.06 -27.80
C ILE A 211 12.25 0.13 -28.44
N TRP A 212 12.74 -0.87 -27.71
CA TRP A 212 13.66 -1.87 -28.27
C TRP A 212 13.04 -2.65 -29.42
N ARG A 213 11.74 -3.00 -29.33
CA ARG A 213 11.08 -3.80 -30.36
C ARG A 213 10.69 -2.96 -31.58
N ASP A 214 10.17 -1.75 -31.38
CA ASP A 214 9.47 -1.00 -32.43
C ASP A 214 10.31 0.16 -32.98
N LYS A 215 11.27 0.68 -32.22
CA LYS A 215 12.06 1.86 -32.59
C LYS A 215 13.53 1.54 -32.87
N LEU A 216 14.08 0.45 -32.32
CA LEU A 216 15.43 0.00 -32.67
C LEU A 216 15.40 -0.73 -34.03
N PRO A 217 16.23 -0.34 -35.02
CA PRO A 217 16.29 -1.00 -36.32
C PRO A 217 16.53 -2.50 -36.21
N ALA A 218 15.85 -3.29 -37.05
CA ALA A 218 15.88 -4.75 -36.95
C ALA A 218 17.30 -5.36 -37.01
N HIS A 219 18.20 -4.76 -37.80
CA HIS A 219 19.60 -5.21 -37.91
C HIS A 219 20.46 -4.92 -36.67
N LEU A 220 19.99 -4.08 -35.75
CA LEU A 220 20.65 -3.78 -34.48
C LEU A 220 20.02 -4.54 -33.30
N ARG A 221 18.98 -5.34 -33.51
CA ARG A 221 18.37 -6.15 -32.45
C ARG A 221 19.12 -7.47 -32.31
N GLU A 222 19.85 -7.63 -31.21
CA GLU A 222 20.45 -8.93 -30.85
C GLU A 222 19.50 -9.77 -30.00
N ASP A 223 19.84 -11.05 -29.89
CA ASP A 223 19.17 -11.98 -28.99
C ASP A 223 19.05 -11.39 -27.58
N SER A 224 17.82 -11.36 -27.13
CA SER A 224 17.43 -10.80 -25.84
C SER A 224 17.02 -11.93 -24.90
N ALA A 225 17.43 -11.82 -23.65
CA ALA A 225 17.12 -12.80 -22.61
C ALA A 225 16.53 -12.04 -21.44
N ILE A 226 15.22 -12.23 -21.22
CA ILE A 226 14.48 -11.61 -20.14
C ILE A 226 13.90 -12.70 -19.26
N ASP A 227 14.33 -12.74 -18.01
CA ASP A 227 13.76 -13.60 -16.97
C ASP A 227 13.03 -12.71 -15.94
N LEU A 228 11.72 -12.88 -15.84
CA LEU A 228 10.84 -12.17 -14.91
C LEU A 228 10.26 -13.10 -13.84
N SER A 229 10.84 -14.29 -13.64
CA SER A 229 10.41 -15.23 -12.60
C SER A 229 10.44 -14.60 -11.20
N GLY A 230 11.45 -13.79 -10.89
CA GLY A 230 11.52 -13.04 -9.63
C GLY A 230 10.41 -11.99 -9.47
N ASN A 231 10.00 -11.32 -10.55
CA ASN A 231 8.85 -10.39 -10.50
C ASN A 231 7.55 -11.15 -10.26
N ARG A 232 7.38 -12.30 -10.91
CA ARG A 232 6.21 -13.17 -10.74
C ARG A 232 6.12 -13.68 -9.31
N LEU A 233 7.23 -14.10 -8.72
CA LEU A 233 7.27 -14.47 -7.32
C LEU A 233 6.83 -13.31 -6.42
N ARG A 234 7.31 -12.08 -6.67
CA ARG A 234 6.86 -10.91 -5.90
C ARG A 234 5.37 -10.60 -6.09
N CYS A 235 4.81 -10.86 -7.26
CA CYS A 235 3.36 -10.74 -7.49
C CYS A 235 2.58 -11.78 -6.68
N LEU A 236 3.09 -13.02 -6.56
CA LEU A 236 2.46 -14.05 -5.73
C LEU A 236 2.55 -13.73 -4.23
N GLU A 237 3.67 -13.17 -3.76
CA GLU A 237 3.80 -12.65 -2.40
C GLU A 237 2.76 -11.54 -2.12
N LEU A 238 2.63 -10.57 -3.03
CA LEU A 238 1.61 -9.52 -2.90
C LEU A 238 0.18 -10.09 -2.89
N LEU A 239 -0.09 -11.11 -3.72
CA LEU A 239 -1.38 -11.80 -3.75
C LEU A 239 -1.67 -12.46 -2.40
N GLN A 240 -0.69 -13.14 -1.81
CA GLN A 240 -0.83 -13.80 -0.52
C GLN A 240 -1.05 -12.80 0.62
N GLU A 241 -0.28 -11.70 0.65
CA GLU A 241 -0.45 -10.62 1.63
C GLU A 241 -1.84 -9.96 1.49
N ALA A 242 -2.30 -9.75 0.26
CA ALA A 242 -3.63 -9.20 -0.02
C ALA A 242 -4.76 -10.19 0.34
N ASP A 243 -4.50 -11.49 0.26
CA ASP A 243 -5.42 -12.55 0.69
C ASP A 243 -5.58 -12.58 2.20
N ALA A 244 -4.47 -12.54 2.93
CA ALA A 244 -4.46 -12.53 4.40
C ALA A 244 -5.13 -11.29 5.02
N THR A 245 -5.34 -10.23 4.23
CA THR A 245 -5.86 -8.92 4.69
C THR A 245 -7.17 -8.53 4.02
N ASP A 246 -7.82 -9.47 3.32
CA ASP A 246 -9.08 -9.24 2.61
C ASP A 246 -9.09 -7.97 1.76
N SER A 247 -8.08 -7.82 0.90
CA SER A 247 -7.90 -6.66 0.01
C SER A 247 -8.15 -7.00 -1.48
N PRO A 248 -9.42 -7.14 -1.95
CA PRO A 248 -9.75 -7.56 -3.31
C PRO A 248 -9.07 -6.78 -4.43
N ALA A 249 -8.94 -5.46 -4.29
CA ALA A 249 -8.27 -4.61 -5.28
C ALA A 249 -6.82 -5.02 -5.49
N GLN A 250 -6.08 -5.24 -4.40
CA GLN A 250 -4.68 -5.65 -4.44
C GLN A 250 -4.53 -7.09 -4.95
N LYS A 251 -5.48 -7.99 -4.65
CA LYS A 251 -5.53 -9.33 -5.25
C LYS A 251 -5.62 -9.24 -6.78
N VAL A 252 -6.54 -8.40 -7.29
CA VAL A 252 -6.70 -8.16 -8.73
C VAL A 252 -5.43 -7.58 -9.35
N GLU A 253 -4.85 -6.55 -8.74
CA GLU A 253 -3.59 -5.95 -9.20
C GLU A 253 -2.45 -6.96 -9.28
N ALA A 254 -2.26 -7.77 -8.24
CA ALA A 254 -1.21 -8.80 -8.21
C ALA A 254 -1.36 -9.81 -9.36
N LEU A 255 -2.59 -10.26 -9.63
CA LEU A 255 -2.90 -11.16 -10.75
C LEU A 255 -2.64 -10.51 -12.11
N LEU A 256 -3.01 -9.23 -12.28
CA LEU A 256 -2.76 -8.49 -13.51
C LEU A 256 -1.27 -8.23 -13.74
N PHE A 257 -0.54 -7.86 -12.69
CA PHE A 257 0.90 -7.69 -12.78
C PHE A 257 1.59 -9.00 -13.15
N TYR A 258 1.19 -10.12 -12.54
CA TYR A 258 1.71 -11.44 -12.92
C TYR A 258 1.48 -11.72 -14.41
N ALA A 259 0.24 -11.54 -14.87
CA ALA A 259 -0.13 -11.74 -16.26
C ALA A 259 0.67 -10.84 -17.22
N GLN A 260 0.92 -9.59 -16.85
CA GLN A 260 1.75 -8.65 -17.62
C GLN A 260 3.22 -9.07 -17.71
N HIS A 261 3.81 -9.59 -16.62
CA HIS A 261 5.17 -10.14 -16.67
C HIS A 261 5.25 -11.37 -17.57
N ASN A 262 4.27 -12.29 -17.51
CA ASN A 262 4.19 -13.42 -18.43
C ASN A 262 4.11 -12.97 -19.89
N ALA A 263 3.28 -11.97 -20.15
CA ALA A 263 3.12 -11.33 -21.44
C ALA A 263 4.43 -10.78 -22.02
N ILE A 264 5.21 -10.06 -21.20
CA ILE A 264 6.50 -9.50 -21.59
C ILE A 264 7.52 -10.61 -21.83
N GLU A 265 7.66 -11.57 -20.90
CA GLU A 265 8.62 -12.68 -21.04
C GLU A 265 8.30 -13.56 -22.25
N ARG A 266 7.03 -13.74 -22.60
CA ARG A 266 6.58 -14.50 -23.78
C ARG A 266 7.21 -13.99 -25.07
N LEU A 267 7.46 -12.68 -25.20
CA LEU A 267 8.09 -12.09 -26.39
C LEU A 267 9.53 -12.54 -26.59
N PHE A 268 10.17 -13.03 -25.53
CA PHE A 268 11.59 -13.41 -25.49
C PHE A 268 11.78 -14.91 -25.22
N ALA A 269 10.68 -15.66 -25.04
CA ALA A 269 10.75 -17.09 -24.79
C ALA A 269 11.23 -17.84 -26.03
N ALA A 270 12.29 -18.65 -25.86
CA ALA A 270 12.99 -19.32 -26.96
C ALA A 270 12.18 -20.41 -27.68
N THR A 271 11.13 -20.95 -27.05
CA THR A 271 10.38 -22.10 -27.58
C THR A 271 8.87 -21.85 -27.62
N PRO A 272 8.15 -22.29 -28.67
CA PRO A 272 6.70 -22.17 -28.74
C PRO A 272 5.95 -22.78 -27.55
N PRO A 273 6.35 -23.95 -26.99
CA PRO A 273 5.71 -24.49 -25.79
C PRO A 273 5.82 -23.56 -24.57
N LYS A 274 6.97 -22.89 -24.39
CA LYS A 274 7.13 -21.93 -23.29
C LYS A 274 6.28 -20.68 -23.51
N GLN A 275 6.17 -20.23 -24.76
CA GLN A 275 5.30 -19.10 -25.12
C GLN A 275 3.84 -19.39 -24.81
N GLU A 276 3.36 -20.59 -25.16
CA GLU A 276 1.98 -21.00 -24.89
C GLU A 276 1.74 -21.18 -23.38
N GLN A 277 2.68 -21.80 -22.65
CA GLN A 277 2.59 -21.91 -21.19
C GLN A 277 2.40 -20.54 -20.52
N LEU A 278 3.27 -19.56 -20.85
CA LEU A 278 3.18 -18.21 -20.28
C LEU A 278 1.85 -17.53 -20.63
N ARG A 279 1.33 -17.76 -21.84
CA ARG A 279 0.03 -17.26 -22.30
C ARG A 279 -1.12 -17.87 -21.50
N GLU A 280 -1.16 -19.18 -21.35
CA GLU A 280 -2.22 -19.90 -20.62
C GLU A 280 -2.26 -19.47 -19.15
N GLU A 281 -1.10 -19.42 -18.49
CA GLU A 281 -0.97 -18.94 -17.11
C GLU A 281 -1.47 -17.50 -16.97
N ALA A 282 -1.08 -16.60 -17.88
CA ALA A 282 -1.53 -15.21 -17.86
C ALA A 282 -3.05 -15.09 -18.03
N LEU A 283 -3.64 -15.85 -18.95
CA LEU A 283 -5.09 -15.88 -19.18
C LEU A 283 -5.86 -16.43 -17.98
N ALA A 284 -5.31 -17.44 -17.29
CA ALA A 284 -5.89 -17.98 -16.06
C ALA A 284 -5.91 -16.94 -14.93
N HIS A 285 -4.84 -16.17 -14.76
CA HIS A 285 -4.79 -15.08 -13.78
C HIS A 285 -5.78 -13.95 -14.13
N VAL A 286 -5.89 -13.55 -15.39
CA VAL A 286 -6.88 -12.57 -15.85
C VAL A 286 -8.31 -13.05 -15.62
N ALA A 287 -8.60 -14.33 -15.88
CA ALA A 287 -9.91 -14.91 -15.62
C ALA A 287 -10.26 -14.90 -14.11
N THR A 288 -9.27 -15.18 -13.26
CA THR A 288 -9.42 -15.11 -11.79
C THR A 288 -9.65 -13.67 -11.33
N ALA A 289 -8.88 -12.72 -11.85
CA ALA A 289 -9.04 -11.30 -11.56
C ALA A 289 -10.44 -10.79 -11.93
N ARG A 290 -10.98 -11.22 -13.08
CA ARG A 290 -12.36 -10.89 -13.50
C ARG A 290 -13.41 -11.42 -12.52
N LYS A 291 -13.24 -12.65 -12.02
CA LYS A 291 -14.14 -13.23 -11.01
C LYS A 291 -14.12 -12.43 -9.71
N ILE A 292 -12.95 -11.99 -9.25
CA ILE A 292 -12.81 -11.16 -8.04
C ILE A 292 -13.49 -9.80 -8.25
N CYS A 293 -13.32 -9.17 -9.42
CA CYS A 293 -14.01 -7.91 -9.73
C CYS A 293 -15.53 -8.06 -9.68
N ALA A 294 -16.06 -9.15 -10.27
CA ALA A 294 -17.49 -9.45 -10.26
C ALA A 294 -18.03 -9.71 -8.84
N ALA A 295 -17.25 -10.36 -7.97
CA ALA A 295 -17.63 -10.62 -6.59
C ALA A 295 -17.53 -9.37 -5.68
N HIS A 296 -16.66 -8.41 -6.01
CA HIS A 296 -16.35 -7.25 -5.19
C HIS A 296 -16.38 -5.92 -5.97
N PRO A 297 -17.49 -5.57 -6.65
CA PRO A 297 -17.55 -4.38 -7.52
C PRO A 297 -17.30 -3.07 -6.76
N GLY A 298 -17.68 -3.00 -5.48
CA GLY A 298 -17.50 -1.80 -4.67
C GLY A 298 -16.05 -1.47 -4.28
N THR A 299 -15.16 -2.47 -4.23
CA THR A 299 -13.73 -2.26 -3.87
C THR A 299 -12.80 -2.40 -5.07
N THR A 300 -13.30 -2.91 -6.20
CA THR A 300 -12.54 -3.10 -7.45
C THR A 300 -12.95 -2.13 -8.56
N GLY A 301 -13.67 -1.05 -8.21
CA GLY A 301 -14.07 0.00 -9.16
C GLY A 301 -12.87 0.52 -9.98
N GLY A 302 -13.04 0.62 -11.30
CA GLY A 302 -12.00 1.00 -12.26
C GLY A 302 -11.00 -0.10 -12.64
N LEU A 303 -10.97 -1.26 -11.97
CA LEU A 303 -10.06 -2.36 -12.32
C LEU A 303 -10.59 -3.26 -13.44
N LEU A 304 -11.91 -3.34 -13.64
CA LEU A 304 -12.49 -4.21 -14.67
C LEU A 304 -12.01 -3.82 -16.08
N ASP A 305 -11.91 -2.51 -16.36
CA ASP A 305 -11.35 -2.00 -17.61
C ASP A 305 -9.89 -2.43 -17.80
N GLU A 306 -9.08 -2.41 -16.73
CA GLU A 306 -7.70 -2.89 -16.78
C GLU A 306 -7.64 -4.40 -17.01
N VAL A 307 -8.52 -5.19 -16.37
CA VAL A 307 -8.65 -6.64 -16.58
C VAL A 307 -8.99 -6.94 -18.04
N ASP A 308 -9.95 -6.22 -18.61
CA ASP A 308 -10.37 -6.41 -19.99
C ASP A 308 -9.32 -5.95 -20.99
N ALA A 309 -8.62 -4.84 -20.71
CA ALA A 309 -7.51 -4.37 -21.53
C ALA A 309 -6.35 -5.39 -21.56
N VAL A 310 -5.90 -5.88 -20.40
CA VAL A 310 -4.85 -6.91 -20.31
C VAL A 310 -5.31 -8.21 -21.00
N GLY A 311 -6.57 -8.60 -20.82
CA GLY A 311 -7.15 -9.77 -21.49
C GLY A 311 -7.16 -9.64 -23.02
N LYS A 312 -7.48 -8.45 -23.55
CA LYS A 312 -7.43 -8.17 -25.00
C LYS A 312 -5.98 -8.20 -25.51
N MET A 313 -5.04 -7.57 -24.80
CA MET A 313 -3.62 -7.56 -25.15
C MET A 313 -3.02 -8.98 -25.18
N LEU A 314 -3.40 -9.85 -24.24
CA LEU A 314 -2.92 -11.23 -24.22
C LEU A 314 -3.41 -12.06 -25.41
N ARG A 315 -4.62 -11.76 -25.92
CA ARG A 315 -5.27 -12.50 -27.01
C ARG A 315 -4.83 -12.03 -28.40
N GLY A 316 -4.58 -10.74 -28.59
CA GLY A 316 -4.08 -10.18 -29.85
C GLY A 316 -2.56 -10.03 -29.89
N ASP A 317 -2.06 -9.46 -31.00
CA ASP A 317 -0.65 -9.08 -31.19
C ASP A 317 -0.34 -7.66 -30.69
N THR A 318 -1.31 -7.01 -30.05
CA THR A 318 -1.17 -5.65 -29.51
C THR A 318 -0.18 -5.64 -28.35
N PHE A 319 0.78 -4.72 -28.42
CA PHE A 319 1.86 -4.64 -27.44
C PHE A 319 1.41 -4.03 -26.11
N PHE A 320 2.06 -4.49 -25.03
CA PHE A 320 1.70 -4.20 -23.66
C PHE A 320 2.04 -2.76 -23.29
N SER A 321 1.04 -1.98 -22.92
CA SER A 321 1.21 -0.75 -22.15
C SER A 321 0.63 -0.96 -20.76
N VAL A 322 1.24 -0.33 -19.75
CA VAL A 322 0.62 -0.28 -18.42
C VAL A 322 -0.63 0.58 -18.51
N VAL A 323 -1.78 -0.07 -18.39
CA VAL A 323 -3.09 0.58 -18.45
C VAL A 323 -3.44 1.06 -17.06
N THR A 324 -3.78 2.35 -16.95
CA THR A 324 -4.46 2.89 -15.77
C THR A 324 -5.77 3.48 -16.26
N SER A 325 -6.89 2.93 -15.82
CA SER A 325 -8.21 3.41 -16.26
C SER A 325 -8.47 4.84 -15.77
N GLU A 326 -9.26 5.58 -16.54
CA GLU A 326 -9.71 6.91 -16.13
C GLU A 326 -10.55 6.85 -14.86
N GLU A 327 -11.39 5.82 -14.73
CA GLU A 327 -12.16 5.55 -13.51
C GLU A 327 -11.25 5.36 -12.29
N ARG A 328 -10.19 4.56 -12.41
CA ARG A 328 -9.20 4.40 -11.35
C ARG A 328 -8.51 5.72 -11.03
N ARG A 329 -8.19 6.53 -12.05
CA ARG A 329 -7.59 7.86 -11.86
C ARG A 329 -8.55 8.80 -11.11
N ALA A 330 -9.84 8.76 -11.43
CA ALA A 330 -10.88 9.53 -10.75
C ALA A 330 -11.08 9.07 -9.29
N VAL A 331 -11.12 7.75 -9.03
CA VAL A 331 -11.18 7.20 -7.66
C VAL A 331 -9.98 7.66 -6.84
N LEU A 332 -8.77 7.59 -7.41
CA LEU A 332 -7.55 8.02 -6.73
C LEU A 332 -7.51 9.55 -6.51
N ALA A 333 -8.04 10.34 -7.44
CA ALA A 333 -8.15 11.79 -7.32
C ALA A 333 -9.17 12.22 -6.26
N ALA A 334 -10.32 11.53 -6.18
CA ALA A 334 -11.33 11.71 -5.14
C ALA A 334 -10.76 11.39 -3.75
N MET A 335 -10.05 10.26 -3.63
CA MET A 335 -9.33 9.93 -2.40
C MET A 335 -8.32 11.04 -2.03
N ALA A 336 -7.56 11.57 -3.00
CA ALA A 336 -6.59 12.65 -2.74
C ALA A 336 -7.21 13.98 -2.31
N THR A 337 -8.48 14.26 -2.66
CA THR A 337 -9.22 15.46 -2.22
C THR A 337 -9.76 15.28 -0.80
N GLU A 338 -10.17 14.06 -0.44
CA GLU A 338 -10.62 13.68 0.90
C GLU A 338 -9.54 13.84 2.00
N PHE A 339 -8.25 13.79 1.64
CA PHE A 339 -7.13 14.00 2.57
C PHE A 339 -6.58 15.44 2.60
N ARG A 340 -7.12 16.35 1.78
CA ARG A 340 -6.70 17.78 1.73
C ARG A 340 -7.70 18.73 2.40
N GLY A 341 -8.88 18.24 2.77
CA GLY A 341 -10.00 19.07 3.25
C GLY A 341 -10.15 19.12 4.77
N THR A 342 -10.84 20.14 5.24
CA THR A 342 -11.34 20.38 6.62
C THR A 342 -12.41 19.36 7.07
N GLY A 343 -12.39 18.15 6.50
CA GLY A 343 -13.37 17.12 6.73
C GLY A 343 -13.27 16.52 8.12
N HIS A 344 -14.40 15.99 8.59
CA HIS A 344 -14.47 15.25 9.84
C HIS A 344 -14.07 13.79 9.60
N TRP A 345 -13.31 13.21 10.52
CA TRP A 345 -12.82 11.84 10.40
C TRP A 345 -13.85 10.87 10.98
N TYR A 346 -13.89 9.66 10.44
CA TYR A 346 -14.80 8.59 10.82
C TYR A 346 -14.07 7.24 10.79
N TYR A 347 -14.56 6.28 11.57
CA TYR A 347 -14.18 4.87 11.50
C TYR A 347 -15.31 4.07 10.89
N CYS A 348 -14.98 3.11 10.02
CA CYS A 348 -15.95 2.10 9.62
C CYS A 348 -16.18 1.10 10.78
N GLN A 349 -17.14 0.19 10.64
CA GLN A 349 -17.44 -0.84 11.66
C GLN A 349 -16.22 -1.68 12.06
N ASN A 350 -15.22 -1.81 11.19
CA ASN A 350 -13.99 -2.54 11.45
C ASN A 350 -12.83 -1.63 11.92
N GLY A 351 -13.10 -0.36 12.27
CA GLY A 351 -12.10 0.56 12.82
C GLY A 351 -11.18 1.22 11.80
N HIS A 352 -11.44 1.11 10.49
CA HIS A 352 -10.62 1.77 9.47
C HIS A 352 -10.96 3.26 9.35
N PRO A 353 -9.99 4.18 9.52
CA PRO A 353 -10.23 5.61 9.41
C PRO A 353 -10.52 6.02 7.96
N PHE A 354 -11.50 6.90 7.78
CA PHE A 354 -11.84 7.59 6.54
C PHE A 354 -12.32 9.01 6.84
N THR A 355 -12.35 9.90 5.85
CA THR A 355 -12.84 11.29 6.02
C THR A 355 -14.19 11.49 5.36
N VAL A 356 -14.97 12.43 5.88
CA VAL A 356 -16.19 12.92 5.25
C VAL A 356 -15.98 14.37 4.82
N GLY A 357 -16.19 14.63 3.53
CA GLY A 357 -15.94 15.91 2.85
C GLY A 357 -16.84 17.08 3.27
N GLU A 358 -17.01 18.08 2.40
CA GLU A 358 -17.38 19.51 2.64
C GLU A 358 -18.41 19.88 3.75
N CYS A 359 -19.33 19.00 4.15
CA CYS A 359 -20.28 19.26 5.23
C CYS A 359 -19.88 18.65 6.60
N GLY A 360 -18.83 17.83 6.64
CA GLY A 360 -18.32 17.18 7.84
C GLY A 360 -19.24 16.10 8.45
N MET A 361 -20.38 15.79 7.82
CA MET A 361 -21.31 14.79 8.31
C MET A 361 -21.77 13.86 7.17
N PRO A 362 -22.01 12.56 7.43
CA PRO A 362 -22.26 11.62 6.36
C PRO A 362 -23.61 11.86 5.68
N MET A 363 -23.57 12.21 4.39
CA MET A 363 -24.77 12.50 3.59
C MET A 363 -24.99 11.48 2.47
N GLN A 364 -23.99 10.66 2.16
CA GLN A 364 -24.07 9.59 1.19
C GLN A 364 -23.56 8.28 1.80
N LEU A 365 -24.30 7.20 1.52
CA LEU A 365 -23.86 5.85 1.83
C LEU A 365 -22.68 5.51 0.92
N ALA A 366 -21.56 5.16 1.54
CA ALA A 366 -20.35 4.71 0.89
C ALA A 366 -19.94 3.34 1.42
N ARG A 367 -18.88 2.77 0.84
CA ARG A 367 -18.25 1.55 1.36
C ARG A 367 -16.83 1.85 1.75
N CYS A 368 -16.38 1.26 2.86
CA CYS A 368 -15.02 1.37 3.31
C CYS A 368 -14.08 0.85 2.21
N PRO A 369 -13.15 1.66 1.70
CA PRO A 369 -12.23 1.23 0.64
C PRO A 369 -11.21 0.18 1.13
N GLN A 370 -11.21 -0.13 2.43
CA GLN A 370 -10.37 -1.16 3.04
C GLN A 370 -11.09 -2.51 3.18
N CYS A 371 -12.28 -2.54 3.79
CA CYS A 371 -12.98 -3.81 4.07
C CYS A 371 -14.35 -3.96 3.41
N GLY A 372 -14.82 -2.97 2.64
CA GLY A 372 -16.13 -3.01 1.99
C GLY A 372 -17.35 -2.90 2.92
N ALA A 373 -17.13 -2.84 4.24
CA ALA A 373 -18.15 -2.52 5.24
C ALA A 373 -18.76 -1.12 4.99
N ALA A 374 -19.89 -0.82 5.63
CA ALA A 374 -20.50 0.49 5.49
C ALA A 374 -19.52 1.60 5.90
N ALA A 375 -19.40 2.62 5.05
CA ALA A 375 -18.74 3.89 5.32
C ALA A 375 -19.70 5.04 4.97
N GLY A 376 -19.54 6.20 5.58
CA GLY A 376 -20.49 7.30 5.38
C GLY A 376 -21.84 7.05 6.08
N GLY A 377 -22.94 7.45 5.44
CA GLY A 377 -24.28 7.49 6.05
C GLY A 377 -25.27 8.36 5.29
N ALA A 378 -26.45 8.64 5.85
CA ALA A 378 -27.49 9.41 5.17
C ALA A 378 -28.14 10.41 6.12
N ASN A 379 -28.64 11.53 5.59
CA ASN A 379 -29.30 12.57 6.38
C ASN A 379 -28.46 13.06 7.58
N HIS A 380 -27.15 13.24 7.38
CA HIS A 380 -26.16 13.60 8.40
C HIS A 380 -25.98 12.55 9.52
N GLN A 381 -26.52 11.35 9.36
CA GLN A 381 -26.36 10.25 10.32
C GLN A 381 -25.40 9.19 9.77
N PRO A 382 -24.39 8.75 10.55
CA PRO A 382 -23.53 7.64 10.17
C PRO A 382 -24.34 6.36 9.94
N ALA A 383 -23.92 5.56 8.95
CA ALA A 383 -24.45 4.21 8.78
C ALA A 383 -24.14 3.35 10.01
N GLN A 384 -24.91 2.27 10.21
CA GLN A 384 -24.71 1.39 11.36
C GLN A 384 -23.27 0.86 11.42
N GLY A 385 -22.64 1.01 12.58
CA GLY A 385 -21.24 0.63 12.80
C GLY A 385 -20.22 1.70 12.38
N VAL A 386 -20.62 2.77 11.70
CA VAL A 386 -19.76 3.93 11.43
C VAL A 386 -19.77 4.86 12.64
N SER A 387 -18.59 5.25 13.12
CA SER A 387 -18.44 6.21 14.22
C SER A 387 -17.58 7.39 13.80
N ARG A 388 -17.81 8.55 14.41
CA ARG A 388 -16.95 9.72 14.19
C ARG A 388 -15.64 9.55 14.95
N ALA A 389 -14.52 9.81 14.29
CA ALA A 389 -13.18 9.79 14.86
C ALA A 389 -12.86 11.16 15.48
N GLU A 390 -13.64 11.55 16.50
CA GLU A 390 -13.48 12.82 17.22
C GLU A 390 -12.11 12.92 17.94
N ASP A 391 -11.54 11.77 18.29
CA ASP A 391 -10.18 11.62 18.78
C ASP A 391 -9.15 12.04 17.72
N LEU A 392 -9.27 11.52 16.50
CA LEU A 392 -8.36 11.84 15.38
C LEU A 392 -8.46 13.32 14.96
N GLU A 393 -9.66 13.90 14.98
CA GLU A 393 -9.88 15.32 14.66
C GLU A 393 -9.28 16.29 15.68
N ARG A 394 -9.35 15.95 16.97
CA ARG A 394 -8.83 16.78 18.06
C ARG A 394 -7.31 16.86 17.97
N GLU A 395 -6.67 15.73 17.71
CA GLU A 395 -5.21 15.61 17.63
C GLU A 395 -4.62 16.25 16.36
N LEU A 396 -5.33 16.17 15.22
CA LEU A 396 -4.95 16.86 13.99
C LEU A 396 -5.01 18.39 14.12
N ARG A 397 -5.90 18.92 14.96
CA ARG A 397 -5.99 20.37 15.25
C ARG A 397 -4.80 20.88 16.07
N ASP A 398 -4.24 20.03 16.92
CA ASP A 398 -3.10 20.37 17.79
C ASP A 398 -1.75 20.19 17.08
N LEU A 399 -1.70 19.36 16.03
CA LEU A 399 -0.59 19.25 15.09
C LEU A 399 -0.71 20.37 14.04
N HIS A 400 -0.04 21.51 14.26
CA HIS A 400 0.08 22.57 13.25
C HIS A 400 0.85 22.06 12.02
N LEU A 401 0.14 21.41 11.09
CA LEU A 401 0.64 20.99 9.77
C LEU A 401 0.63 22.16 8.78
#